data_AF-A0A7W1ME67-F1
#
_entry.id   AF-A0A7W1ME67-F1
#
_cell.length_a   1.000
_cell.length_b   1.000
_cell.length_c   1.000
_cell.angle_alpha   90.00
_cell.angle_beta   90.00
_cell.angle_gamma   90.00
#
_symmetry.space_group_name_H-M   'P 1'
#
loop_
_entity.id
_entity.type
_entity.pdbx_description
1 polymer ?
#
loop_
_entity_poly.entity_id
_entity_poly.type
_entity_poly.pdbx_seq_one_letter_code
_entity_poly.pdbx_strand_id
1 'polypeptide(L)'
;MRELMEETGIKVSPSQVNAIGKLYVKKPRGAFIYHMFQVDLKEMPEVYLSAEHTKYAWADTHDIQALRLIGGGKEALDYYFLKKK
;
A
#
# COMPACT_ATOMS: atom_id res chain seq x y z
N MET A 1 7.60 6.90 -4.64
CA MET A 1 7.24 7.40 -5.99
C MET A 1 7.90 6.57 -7.09
N ARG A 2 9.23 6.37 -7.07
CA ARG A 2 9.93 5.49 -8.03
C ARG A 2 9.32 4.09 -8.11
N GLU A 3 9.24 3.37 -6.99
CA GLU A 3 8.67 2.00 -6.96
C GLU A 3 7.24 1.94 -7.50
N LEU A 4 6.39 2.90 -7.13
CA LEU A 4 5.02 2.96 -7.65
C LEU A 4 5.01 3.01 -9.18
N MET A 5 5.87 3.83 -9.80
CA MET A 5 5.97 3.88 -11.25
C MET A 5 6.56 2.59 -11.85
N GLU A 6 7.61 2.04 -11.27
CA GLU A 6 8.29 0.85 -11.80
C GLU A 6 7.44 -0.41 -11.68
N GLU A 7 6.68 -0.56 -10.59
CA GLU A 7 5.89 -1.75 -10.30
C GLU A 7 4.45 -1.68 -10.84
N THR A 8 3.90 -0.50 -11.06
CA THR A 8 2.48 -0.32 -11.46
C THR A 8 2.26 0.56 -12.69
N GLY A 9 3.27 1.31 -13.14
CA GLY A 9 3.14 2.35 -14.16
C GLY A 9 2.49 3.66 -13.69
N ILE A 10 1.98 3.71 -12.46
CA ILE A 10 1.26 4.87 -11.93
C ILE A 10 2.23 6.00 -11.59
N LYS A 11 2.02 7.17 -12.21
CA LYS A 11 2.77 8.41 -11.94
C LYS A 11 1.93 9.34 -11.06
N VAL A 12 2.54 9.85 -10.02
CA VAL A 12 1.91 10.78 -9.04
C VAL A 12 2.83 11.97 -8.81
N SER A 13 2.26 13.15 -8.59
CA SER A 13 3.03 14.28 -8.09
C SER A 13 3.22 14.18 -6.57
N PRO A 14 4.26 14.82 -6.00
CA PRO A 14 4.44 14.86 -4.55
C PRO A 14 3.22 15.41 -3.79
N SER A 15 2.47 16.34 -4.40
CA SER A 15 1.26 16.93 -3.80
C SER A 15 0.08 15.97 -3.70
N GLN A 16 0.12 14.81 -4.39
CA GLN A 16 -0.91 13.78 -4.28
C GLN A 16 -0.60 12.72 -3.22
N VAL A 17 0.60 12.78 -2.60
CA VAL A 17 1.07 11.77 -1.65
C VAL A 17 0.85 12.28 -0.23
N ASN A 18 -0.06 11.63 0.50
CA ASN A 18 -0.38 11.95 1.88
C ASN A 18 0.30 10.94 2.81
N ALA A 19 1.08 11.42 3.79
CA ALA A 19 1.67 10.57 4.81
C ALA A 19 0.59 10.19 5.85
N ILE A 20 0.38 8.88 6.05
CA ILE A 20 -0.61 8.36 7.00
C ILE A 20 0.05 8.13 8.37
N GLY A 21 1.29 7.65 8.37
CA GLY A 21 2.05 7.42 9.59
C GLY A 21 3.12 6.35 9.41
N LYS A 22 3.58 5.80 10.53
CA LYS A 22 4.61 4.77 10.55
C LYS A 22 4.31 3.68 11.57
N LEU A 23 4.71 2.45 11.24
CA LEU A 23 4.68 1.30 12.14
C LEU A 23 6.11 0.80 12.37
N TYR A 24 6.39 0.42 13.61
CA TYR A 24 7.67 -0.15 14.01
C TYR A 24 7.53 -1.67 14.01
N VAL A 25 8.17 -2.32 13.04
CA VAL A 25 8.00 -3.76 12.80
C VAL A 25 9.24 -4.51 13.29
N LYS A 26 9.03 -5.50 14.14
CA LYS A 26 10.08 -6.41 14.61
C LYS A 26 9.77 -7.83 14.11
N LYS A 27 10.69 -8.41 13.36
CA LYS A 27 10.64 -9.81 12.90
C LYS A 27 11.90 -10.56 13.33
N PRO A 28 11.93 -11.90 13.28
CA PRO A 28 13.12 -12.67 13.69
C PRO A 28 14.41 -12.27 12.96
N ARG A 29 14.31 -11.79 11.71
CA ARG A 29 15.46 -11.38 10.88
C ARG A 29 15.89 -9.92 11.06
N GLY A 30 15.19 -9.14 11.89
CA GLY A 30 15.52 -7.73 12.11
C GLY A 30 14.29 -6.86 12.38
N ALA A 31 14.57 -5.58 12.64
CA ALA A 31 13.55 -4.56 12.85
C ALA A 31 13.64 -3.49 11.74
N PHE A 32 12.49 -2.96 11.34
CA PHE A 32 12.40 -1.89 10.36
C PHE A 32 11.22 -0.95 10.68
N ILE A 33 11.24 0.24 10.07
CA ILE A 33 10.15 1.20 10.14
C ILE A 33 9.38 1.14 8.83
N TYR A 34 8.09 0.84 8.90
CA TYR A 34 7.20 0.87 7.77
C TYR A 34 6.50 2.22 7.68
N HIS A 35 6.84 3.01 6.67
CA HIS A 35 6.22 4.31 6.40
C HIS A 35 5.05 4.14 5.44
N MET A 36 3.86 4.57 5.85
CA MET A 36 2.62 4.41 5.08
C MET A 36 2.21 5.73 4.42
N PHE A 37 1.87 5.64 3.14
CA PHE A 37 1.41 6.75 2.33
C PHE A 37 0.10 6.38 1.62
N GLN A 38 -0.74 7.38 1.38
CA GLN A 38 -1.95 7.29 0.56
C GLN A 38 -1.80 8.19 -0.65
N VAL A 39 -2.35 7.76 -1.78
CA VAL A 39 -2.52 8.58 -2.97
C VAL A 39 -3.98 8.58 -3.35
N ASP A 40 -4.54 9.76 -3.56
CA ASP A 40 -5.90 9.92 -4.08
C ASP A 40 -5.84 10.05 -5.61
N LEU A 41 -6.41 9.05 -6.28
CA LEU A 41 -6.53 8.99 -7.74
C LEU A 41 -7.95 9.38 -8.15
N LYS A 42 -8.08 10.14 -9.25
CA LYS A 42 -9.39 10.56 -9.78
C LYS A 42 -10.15 9.43 -10.46
N GLU A 43 -9.42 8.44 -10.96
CA GLU A 43 -9.92 7.27 -11.67
C GLU A 43 -9.07 6.05 -11.29
N MET A 44 -9.50 4.87 -11.72
CA MET A 44 -8.74 3.62 -11.59
C MET A 44 -7.93 3.42 -12.88
N PRO A 45 -6.66 3.86 -12.95
CA PRO A 45 -5.86 3.67 -14.16
C PRO A 45 -5.55 2.18 -14.37
N GLU A 46 -5.20 1.85 -15.61
CA GLU A 46 -4.61 0.55 -15.91
C GLU A 46 -3.30 0.36 -15.13
N VAL A 47 -3.15 -0.80 -14.48
CA VAL A 47 -1.94 -1.16 -13.72
C VAL A 47 -1.06 -2.06 -14.57
N TYR A 48 0.16 -1.63 -14.80
CA TYR A 48 1.21 -2.40 -15.47
C TYR A 48 2.14 -3.01 -14.43
N LEU A 49 2.04 -4.32 -14.23
CA LEU A 49 2.89 -5.03 -13.28
C LEU A 49 4.29 -5.28 -13.81
N SER A 50 5.30 -4.98 -13.00
CA SER A 50 6.67 -5.44 -13.25
C SER A 50 6.77 -6.96 -13.19
N ALA A 51 7.86 -7.53 -13.71
CA ALA A 51 8.10 -8.98 -13.71
C ALA A 51 8.20 -9.60 -12.29
N GLU A 52 8.33 -8.78 -11.25
CA GLU A 52 8.36 -9.21 -9.85
C GLU A 52 6.97 -9.60 -9.32
N HIS A 53 5.91 -9.21 -10.03
CA HIS A 53 4.52 -9.32 -9.60
C HIS A 53 3.71 -10.18 -10.57
N THR A 54 2.70 -10.89 -10.04
CA THR A 54 1.90 -11.83 -10.85
C THR A 54 0.44 -11.42 -11.06
N LYS A 55 -0.15 -10.71 -10.08
CA LYS A 55 -1.57 -10.33 -10.09
C LYS A 55 -1.80 -9.04 -9.31
N TYR A 56 -2.83 -8.30 -9.70
CA TYR A 56 -3.36 -7.15 -8.96
C TYR A 56 -4.89 -7.17 -8.98
N ALA A 57 -5.50 -6.43 -8.07
CA ALA A 57 -6.92 -6.09 -8.10
C ALA A 57 -7.12 -4.71 -7.46
N TRP A 58 -7.99 -3.90 -8.05
CA TRP A 58 -8.64 -2.82 -7.31
C TRP A 58 -9.67 -3.47 -6.38
N ALA A 59 -9.49 -3.27 -5.08
CA ALA A 59 -10.25 -3.97 -4.05
C ALA A 59 -10.93 -2.97 -3.12
N ASP A 60 -12.17 -3.24 -2.75
CA ASP A 60 -12.87 -2.45 -1.74
C ASP A 60 -12.58 -2.98 -0.31
N THR A 61 -13.22 -2.38 0.69
CA THR A 61 -13.02 -2.80 2.08
C THR A 61 -13.53 -4.20 2.39
N HIS A 62 -14.52 -4.70 1.64
CA HIS A 62 -15.04 -6.05 1.77
C HIS A 62 -14.07 -7.07 1.15
N ASP A 63 -13.57 -6.80 -0.06
CA ASP A 63 -12.59 -7.62 -0.74
C ASP A 63 -11.33 -7.83 0.11
N ILE A 64 -10.80 -6.75 0.69
CA ILE A 64 -9.55 -6.79 1.46
C ILE A 64 -9.70 -7.69 2.71
N GLN A 65 -10.89 -7.78 3.32
CA GLN A 65 -11.12 -8.64 4.48
C GLN A 65 -10.99 -10.13 4.14
N ALA A 66 -11.23 -10.51 2.89
CA ALA A 66 -11.08 -11.88 2.43
C ALA A 66 -9.64 -12.23 2.01
N LEU A 67 -8.75 -11.25 1.88
CA LEU A 67 -7.37 -11.48 1.44
C LEU A 67 -6.50 -12.09 2.54
N ARG A 68 -5.69 -13.09 2.15
CA ARG A 68 -4.65 -13.66 3.02
C ARG A 68 -3.43 -12.75 2.99
N LEU A 69 -3.40 -11.78 3.90
CA LEU A 69 -2.28 -10.85 4.04
C LEU A 69 -1.05 -11.52 4.65
N ILE A 70 0.13 -10.99 4.31
CA ILE A 70 1.38 -11.35 4.98
C ILE A 70 1.34 -10.90 6.46
N GLY A 71 2.16 -11.51 7.32
CA GLY A 71 2.20 -11.14 8.74
C GLY A 71 2.55 -9.66 8.95
N GLY A 72 1.74 -8.94 9.73
CA GLY A 72 1.79 -7.48 9.90
C GLY A 72 0.82 -6.71 9.00
N GLY A 73 0.25 -7.35 7.97
CA GLY A 73 -0.62 -6.69 7.00
C GLY A 73 -1.96 -6.26 7.60
N LYS A 74 -2.52 -7.05 8.52
CA LYS A 74 -3.77 -6.69 9.20
C LYS A 74 -3.57 -5.47 10.11
N GLU A 75 -2.47 -5.43 10.84
CA GLU A 75 -2.11 -4.31 11.72
C GLU A 75 -1.87 -3.02 10.93
N ALA A 76 -1.26 -3.13 9.75
CA ALA A 76 -1.13 -2.01 8.82
C ALA A 76 -2.48 -1.49 8.34
N LEU A 77 -3.39 -2.39 7.96
CA LEU A 77 -4.73 -2.04 7.50
C LEU A 77 -5.58 -1.42 8.62
N ASP A 78 -5.55 -1.99 9.83
CA ASP A 78 -6.24 -1.45 11.00
C ASP A 78 -5.71 -0.04 11.34
N TYR A 79 -4.40 0.17 11.26
CA TYR A 79 -3.78 1.49 11.44
C TYR A 79 -4.25 2.50 10.39
N TYR A 80 -4.33 2.10 9.13
CA TYR A 80 -4.84 2.94 8.04
C TYR A 80 -6.28 3.41 8.32
N PHE A 81 -7.19 2.49 8.68
CA PHE A 81 -8.58 2.84 8.97
C PHE A 81 -8.75 3.72 10.20
N LEU A 82 -7.86 3.60 11.20
CA LEU A 82 -7.85 4.50 12.36
C LEU A 82 -7.40 5.92 12.01
N LYS A 83 -6.50 6.07 11.04
CA LYS A 83 -5.92 7.36 10.62
C LYS A 83 -6.68 8.08 9.53
N LYS A 84 -7.55 7.39 8.80
CA LYS A 84 -8.40 7.97 7.74
C LYS A 84 -9.59 8.79 8.29
N LYS A 85 -9.87 8.71 9.60
CA LYS A 85 -10.88 9.53 10.29
C LYS A 85 -10.37 10.93 10.57
#